data_AF-A0A8R7K4L3-F1
#
_entry.id   AF-A0A8R7K4L3-F1
#
_cell.length_a   1.000
_cell.length_b   1.000
_cell.length_c   1.000
_cell.angle_alpha   90.00
_cell.angle_beta   90.00
_cell.angle_gamma   90.00
#
_symmetry.space_group_name_H-M   'P 1'
#
loop_
_entity.id
_entity.type
_entity.pdbx_description
1 polymer ?
#
loop_
_entity_poly.entity_id
_entity_poly.type
_entity_poly.pdbx_seq_one_letter_code
_entity_poly.pdbx_strand_id
1 'polypeptide(L)'
;MAYELHRFHSKSNTWTMSKLELGATAVNPAPDSVFFCTSKVFTLGGGGGFVGWADLWRGILLCDVLLDDPELRHVPLPHAFSERKWDAVITRDIAVVDQGCIKYVDKRSDEHSGGGRTLTAWRKKIVSRQPWKEEQWHQGCELRSSDVSVLLPPLPRPFHMLMTGHPVISLRGDDVVYLMSKESLRDDTAWVVAVDMRSKSLQEAVEFGGAARSIGISRTYIQSRMDLWSSEDHPR
;
A
#
# COMPACT_ATOMS: atom_id res chain seq x y z
N MET A 1 -15.75 -16.90 8.81
CA MET A 1 -15.64 -16.54 7.37
C MET A 1 -14.68 -17.52 6.73
N ALA A 2 -15.10 -18.22 5.67
CA ALA A 2 -14.29 -19.22 4.98
C ALA A 2 -13.83 -18.67 3.63
N TYR A 3 -12.61 -19.00 3.25
CA TYR A 3 -11.96 -18.64 2.00
C TYR A 3 -11.56 -19.92 1.25
N GLU A 4 -11.40 -19.83 -0.07
CA GLU A 4 -10.91 -20.94 -0.89
C GLU A 4 -9.55 -20.59 -1.48
N LEU A 5 -8.55 -21.42 -1.22
CA LEU A 5 -7.24 -21.32 -1.83
C LEU A 5 -7.18 -22.30 -3.01
N HIS A 6 -7.09 -21.74 -4.21
CA HIS A 6 -6.91 -22.49 -5.45
C HIS A 6 -5.42 -22.46 -5.83
N ARG A 7 -4.79 -23.63 -5.98
CA ARG A 7 -3.37 -23.77 -6.31
C ARG A 7 -3.19 -24.53 -7.61
N PHE A 8 -2.35 -24.01 -8.48
CA PHE A 8 -1.95 -24.69 -9.70
C PHE A 8 -0.55 -25.27 -9.54
N HIS A 9 -0.39 -26.57 -9.83
CA HIS A 9 0.90 -27.24 -9.83
C HIS A 9 1.35 -27.51 -11.27
N SER A 10 2.41 -26.82 -11.71
CA SER A 10 2.83 -26.84 -13.11
C SER A 10 3.38 -28.18 -13.60
N LYS A 11 4.06 -28.96 -12.74
CA LYS A 11 4.64 -30.26 -13.14
C LYS A 11 3.57 -31.33 -13.38
N SER A 12 2.51 -31.33 -12.58
CA SER A 12 1.39 -32.27 -12.75
C SER A 12 0.25 -31.70 -13.60
N ASN A 13 0.28 -30.39 -13.88
CA ASN A 13 -0.76 -29.65 -14.58
C ASN A 13 -2.15 -29.82 -13.93
N THR A 14 -2.20 -29.76 -12.60
CA THR A 14 -3.43 -29.97 -11.82
C THR A 14 -3.74 -28.77 -10.93
N TRP A 15 -5.05 -28.54 -10.73
CA TRP A 15 -5.55 -27.60 -9.72
C TRP A 15 -5.93 -28.34 -8.45
N THR A 16 -5.61 -27.77 -7.30
CA THR A 16 -6.11 -28.21 -5.99
C THR A 16 -6.85 -27.06 -5.31
N MET A 17 -7.85 -27.40 -4.50
CA MET A 17 -8.63 -26.45 -3.71
C MET A 17 -8.56 -26.85 -2.23
N SER A 18 -8.25 -25.88 -1.39
CA SER A 18 -8.26 -26.01 0.07
C SER A 18 -9.17 -24.96 0.66
N LYS A 19 -10.06 -25.35 1.57
CA LYS A 19 -10.88 -24.41 2.35
C LYS A 19 -10.07 -23.91 3.53
N LEU A 20 -10.00 -22.59 3.65
CA LEU A 20 -9.25 -21.90 4.70
C LEU A 20 -10.21 -21.12 5.58
N GLU A 21 -10.11 -21.33 6.89
CA GLU A 21 -10.82 -20.51 7.86
C GLU A 21 -9.85 -19.55 8.54
N LEU A 22 -10.34 -18.37 8.87
CA LEU A 22 -9.61 -17.48 9.78
C LEU A 22 -9.55 -18.15 11.15
N GLY A 23 -8.34 -18.50 11.59
CA GLY A 23 -8.14 -19.15 12.89
C GLY A 23 -8.82 -18.36 14.02
N ALA A 24 -9.37 -19.04 15.03
CA ALA A 24 -10.22 -18.49 16.10
C ALA A 24 -9.61 -17.33 16.93
N THR A 25 -8.32 -17.04 16.77
CA THR A 25 -7.58 -15.94 17.40
C THR A 25 -7.47 -14.68 16.54
N ALA A 26 -7.92 -14.73 15.28
CA ALA A 26 -7.97 -13.57 14.41
C ALA A 26 -9.10 -12.63 14.86
N VAL A 27 -8.77 -11.36 15.13
CA VAL A 27 -9.77 -10.33 15.35
C VAL A 27 -10.67 -10.29 14.13
N ASN A 28 -11.93 -10.67 14.30
CA ASN A 28 -12.91 -10.67 13.22
C ASN A 28 -12.96 -9.24 12.65
N PRO A 29 -12.75 -9.03 11.34
CA PRO A 29 -12.68 -7.69 10.76
C PRO A 29 -14.07 -7.05 10.74
N ALA A 30 -14.48 -6.46 11.85
CA ALA A 30 -15.76 -5.80 12.11
C ALA A 30 -17.02 -6.67 11.84
N PRO A 31 -17.92 -6.84 12.81
CA PRO A 31 -19.12 -7.68 12.67
C PRO A 31 -20.09 -7.21 11.56
N ASP A 32 -20.01 -5.96 11.11
CA ASP A 32 -21.03 -5.33 10.26
C ASP A 32 -20.72 -5.31 8.75
N SER A 33 -19.64 -5.95 8.29
CA SER A 33 -19.31 -5.97 6.85
C SER A 33 -18.95 -7.37 6.37
N VAL A 34 -19.79 -7.89 5.48
CA VAL A 34 -19.81 -9.28 5.04
C VAL A 34 -18.62 -9.68 4.13
N PHE A 35 -17.82 -8.73 3.64
CA PHE A 35 -16.75 -9.03 2.65
C PHE A 35 -15.39 -8.36 2.93
N PHE A 36 -14.31 -9.08 2.67
CA PHE A 36 -12.92 -8.59 2.59
C PHE A 36 -12.62 -8.29 1.11
N CYS A 37 -12.26 -7.05 0.80
CA CYS A 37 -12.07 -6.59 -0.58
C CYS A 37 -10.59 -6.37 -0.88
N THR A 38 -9.96 -7.34 -1.54
CA THR A 38 -8.55 -7.28 -1.90
C THR A 38 -8.27 -6.10 -2.83
N SER A 39 -7.51 -5.13 -2.31
CA SER A 39 -7.02 -3.95 -3.03
C SER A 39 -5.66 -4.22 -3.69
N LYS A 40 -4.79 -4.97 -3.00
CA LYS A 40 -3.44 -5.35 -3.45
C LYS A 40 -3.08 -6.77 -3.04
N VAL A 41 -2.22 -7.41 -3.83
CA VAL A 41 -1.61 -8.70 -3.52
C VAL A 41 -0.08 -8.55 -3.56
N PHE A 42 0.61 -9.17 -2.62
CA PHE A 42 2.07 -9.17 -2.57
C PHE A 42 2.60 -10.50 -2.02
N THR A 43 3.86 -10.79 -2.31
CA THR A 43 4.59 -11.89 -1.69
C THR A 43 5.51 -11.35 -0.61
N LEU A 44 5.73 -12.13 0.45
CA LEU A 44 6.80 -11.85 1.42
C LEU A 44 8.05 -12.62 1.00
N GLY A 45 9.18 -11.94 0.89
CA GLY A 45 10.49 -12.59 0.77
C GLY A 45 10.89 -13.31 2.07
N GLY A 46 12.00 -14.03 2.07
CA GLY A 46 12.54 -14.65 3.30
C GLY A 46 12.37 -16.17 3.43
N GLY A 47 12.24 -16.88 2.30
CA GLY A 47 12.35 -18.34 2.24
C GLY A 47 11.07 -19.14 2.48
N GLY A 48 9.94 -18.47 2.77
CA GLY A 48 8.59 -19.08 2.80
C GLY A 48 7.74 -18.69 1.58
N GLY A 49 6.64 -19.42 1.35
CA GLY A 49 5.71 -19.20 0.23
C GLY A 49 4.61 -18.20 0.54
N PHE A 50 4.91 -17.15 1.30
CA PHE A 50 3.88 -16.28 1.85
C PHE A 50 3.30 -15.33 0.81
N VAL A 51 1.97 -15.39 0.67
CA VAL A 51 1.15 -14.47 -0.12
C VAL A 51 0.25 -13.67 0.82
N GLY A 52 0.25 -12.36 0.63
CA GLY A 52 -0.59 -11.41 1.34
C GLY A 52 -1.64 -10.79 0.41
N TRP A 53 -2.92 -10.87 0.82
CA TRP A 53 -4.03 -10.14 0.20
C TRP A 53 -4.43 -8.99 1.11
N ALA A 54 -4.19 -7.76 0.69
CA ALA A 54 -4.48 -6.58 1.48
C ALA A 54 -5.80 -5.93 1.09
N ASP A 55 -6.66 -5.73 2.08
CA ASP A 55 -7.79 -4.81 2.06
C ASP A 55 -7.35 -3.55 2.83
N LEU A 56 -7.21 -2.44 2.12
CA LEU A 56 -6.71 -1.18 2.67
C LEU A 56 -7.64 -0.54 3.73
N TRP A 57 -8.82 -1.12 3.99
CA TRP A 57 -9.68 -0.78 5.14
C TRP A 57 -9.57 -1.76 6.30
N ARG A 58 -9.30 -3.04 6.03
CA ARG A 58 -9.48 -4.11 7.01
C ARG A 58 -8.19 -4.77 7.50
N GLY A 59 -7.11 -4.73 6.72
CA GLY A 59 -5.90 -5.49 7.03
C GLY A 59 -5.44 -6.37 5.89
N ILE A 60 -4.66 -7.37 6.26
CA ILE A 60 -3.98 -8.27 5.34
C ILE A 60 -4.38 -9.68 5.73
N LEU A 61 -4.84 -10.46 4.77
CA LEU A 61 -4.89 -11.91 4.89
C LEU A 61 -3.54 -12.46 4.42
N LEU A 62 -2.91 -13.30 5.22
CA LEU A 62 -1.58 -13.84 4.96
C LEU A 62 -1.62 -15.37 5.05
N CYS A 63 -1.01 -16.02 4.08
CA CYS A 63 -0.98 -17.48 3.97
C CYS A 63 0.33 -17.95 3.36
N ASP A 64 0.95 -19.00 3.90
CA ASP A 64 2.02 -19.72 3.21
C ASP A 64 1.39 -20.72 2.23
N VAL A 65 1.34 -20.37 0.95
CA VAL A 65 0.62 -21.19 -0.04
C VAL A 65 1.38 -22.44 -0.46
N LEU A 66 2.65 -22.58 -0.03
CA LEU A 66 3.52 -23.71 -0.34
C LEU A 66 3.44 -24.84 0.69
N LEU A 67 2.75 -24.64 1.82
CA LEU A 67 2.50 -25.70 2.79
C LEU A 67 1.40 -26.65 2.32
N ASP A 68 1.50 -27.93 2.67
CA ASP A 68 0.48 -28.93 2.35
C ASP A 68 -0.86 -28.60 3.03
N ASP A 69 -0.79 -28.16 4.30
CA ASP A 69 -1.92 -27.67 5.11
C ASP A 69 -1.73 -26.17 5.42
N PRO A 70 -2.17 -25.27 4.53
CA PRO A 70 -1.99 -23.83 4.69
C PRO A 70 -2.91 -23.25 5.77
N GLU A 71 -2.39 -22.38 6.62
CA GLU A 71 -3.21 -21.58 7.54
C GLU A 71 -3.42 -20.16 6.99
N LEU A 72 -4.63 -19.62 7.16
CA LEU A 72 -4.95 -18.23 6.85
C LEU A 72 -4.94 -17.39 8.13
N ARG A 73 -4.15 -16.31 8.13
CA ARG A 73 -4.01 -15.40 9.27
C ARG A 73 -4.40 -13.99 8.85
N HIS A 74 -5.11 -13.28 9.73
CA HIS A 74 -5.39 -11.85 9.56
C HIS A 74 -4.39 -11.00 10.32
N VAL A 75 -3.84 -9.99 9.66
CA VAL A 75 -3.00 -8.96 10.24
C VAL A 75 -3.75 -7.63 10.15
N PRO A 76 -4.18 -7.03 11.27
CA PRO A 76 -4.90 -5.75 11.23
C PRO A 76 -3.97 -4.63 10.77
N LEU A 77 -4.53 -3.58 10.15
CA LEU A 77 -3.80 -2.32 9.90
C LEU A 77 -3.56 -1.60 11.24
N PRO A 78 -2.60 -0.65 11.30
CA PRO A 78 -2.29 0.08 12.54
C PRO A 78 -3.50 0.79 13.17
N HIS A 79 -4.52 1.13 12.36
CA HIS A 79 -5.75 1.75 12.83
C HIS A 79 -6.98 1.19 12.13
N ALA A 80 -8.04 0.97 12.90
CA ALA A 80 -9.37 0.70 12.38
C ALA A 80 -10.02 2.03 11.98
N PHE A 81 -10.49 2.13 10.75
CA PHE A 81 -11.23 3.30 10.29
C PHE A 81 -12.74 2.98 10.28
N SER A 82 -13.56 3.86 10.84
CA SER A 82 -15.00 3.69 10.93
C SER A 82 -15.74 4.07 9.64
N GLU A 83 -15.19 4.98 8.83
CA GLU A 83 -15.90 5.53 7.66
C GLU A 83 -15.28 5.17 6.32
N ARG A 84 -16.05 4.48 5.47
CA ARG A 84 -15.72 4.15 4.07
C ARG A 84 -16.30 5.18 3.10
N LYS A 85 -15.80 6.41 3.14
CA LYS A 85 -16.35 7.49 2.30
C LYS A 85 -15.87 7.44 0.85
N TRP A 86 -14.68 6.90 0.61
CA TRP A 86 -14.00 6.91 -0.69
C TRP A 86 -13.29 5.57 -0.94
N ASP A 87 -12.84 5.33 -2.17
CA ASP A 87 -11.93 4.22 -2.45
C ASP A 87 -10.67 4.36 -1.57
N ALA A 88 -10.26 3.27 -0.93
CA ALA A 88 -9.13 3.24 -0.01
C ALA A 88 -7.84 3.73 -0.69
N VAL A 89 -7.69 3.42 -1.98
CA VAL A 89 -6.47 3.75 -2.74
C VAL A 89 -6.26 5.26 -2.91
N ILE A 90 -7.28 6.08 -2.63
CA ILE A 90 -7.18 7.55 -2.69
C ILE A 90 -6.42 8.09 -1.47
N THR A 91 -6.47 7.40 -0.34
CA THR A 91 -5.87 7.86 0.91
C THR A 91 -4.83 6.90 1.46
N ARG A 92 -4.70 5.69 0.93
CA ARG A 92 -3.87 4.65 1.52
C ARG A 92 -3.10 3.87 0.51
N ASP A 93 -1.97 3.35 0.97
CA ASP A 93 -1.23 2.36 0.23
C ASP A 93 -0.53 1.33 1.12
N ILE A 94 -0.21 0.19 0.53
CA ILE A 94 0.58 -0.86 1.16
C ILE A 94 1.54 -1.50 0.17
N ALA A 95 2.74 -1.78 0.65
CA ALA A 95 3.79 -2.43 -0.12
C ALA A 95 4.69 -3.27 0.78
N VAL A 96 5.28 -4.30 0.20
CA VAL A 96 6.43 -4.98 0.79
C VAL A 96 7.68 -4.34 0.20
N VAL A 97 8.49 -3.76 1.07
CA VAL A 97 9.81 -3.20 0.76
C VAL A 97 10.88 -4.05 1.43
N ASP A 98 12.16 -3.70 1.26
CA ASP A 98 13.33 -4.18 2.02
C ASP A 98 13.18 -5.53 2.73
N GLN A 99 13.73 -6.61 2.16
CA GLN A 99 13.85 -7.94 2.78
C GLN A 99 12.69 -8.37 3.71
N GLY A 100 11.43 -8.09 3.32
CA GLY A 100 10.23 -8.54 4.05
C GLY A 100 9.57 -7.48 4.95
N CYS A 101 9.94 -6.21 4.89
CA CYS A 101 9.22 -5.17 5.64
C CYS A 101 7.93 -4.75 4.92
N ILE A 102 6.79 -4.84 5.60
CA ILE A 102 5.54 -4.26 5.12
C ILE A 102 5.52 -2.77 5.49
N LYS A 103 5.46 -1.89 4.49
CA LYS A 103 5.15 -0.46 4.67
C LYS A 103 3.68 -0.21 4.34
N TYR A 104 3.03 0.58 5.19
CA TYR A 104 1.66 1.05 5.00
C TYR A 104 1.65 2.57 5.15
N VAL A 105 0.90 3.27 4.31
CA VAL A 105 0.76 4.72 4.38
C VAL A 105 -0.73 5.06 4.44
N ASP A 106 -1.09 5.99 5.33
CA ASP A 106 -2.43 6.57 5.37
C ASP A 106 -2.40 8.10 5.38
N LYS A 107 -3.32 8.67 4.62
CA LYS A 107 -3.58 10.10 4.56
C LYS A 107 -4.83 10.42 5.36
N ARG A 108 -4.69 11.30 6.36
CA ARG A 108 -5.80 11.79 7.17
C ARG A 108 -6.05 13.28 6.88
N SER A 109 -7.33 13.62 6.77
CA SER A 109 -7.79 15.00 6.88
C SER A 109 -8.12 15.25 8.34
N ASP A 110 -7.41 16.18 8.97
CA ASP A 110 -7.78 16.58 10.33
C ASP A 110 -8.94 17.59 10.23
N GLU A 111 -10.16 17.13 10.50
CA GLU A 111 -11.36 17.96 10.39
C GLU A 111 -11.39 19.09 11.45
N HIS A 112 -10.63 18.93 12.54
CA HIS A 112 -10.65 19.84 13.70
C HIS A 112 -9.62 20.98 13.65
N SER A 113 -8.64 20.93 12.74
CA SER A 113 -7.48 21.86 12.75
C SER A 113 -7.27 22.60 11.42
N GLY A 114 -8.36 23.05 10.80
CA GLY A 114 -8.27 24.01 9.69
C GLY A 114 -7.67 23.47 8.39
N GLY A 115 -7.90 22.18 8.08
CA GLY A 115 -7.62 21.63 6.75
C GLY A 115 -6.21 21.09 6.54
N GLY A 116 -5.42 20.92 7.60
CA GLY A 116 -4.12 20.23 7.54
C GLY A 116 -4.29 18.77 7.08
N ARG A 117 -3.60 18.40 6.00
CA ARG A 117 -3.59 17.02 5.47
C ARG A 117 -2.30 16.35 5.91
N THR A 118 -2.40 15.26 6.66
CA THR A 118 -1.24 14.54 7.21
C THR A 118 -1.12 13.18 6.55
N LEU A 119 0.08 12.85 6.08
CA LEU A 119 0.46 11.55 5.56
C LEU A 119 1.34 10.86 6.60
N THR A 120 0.99 9.65 7.00
CA THR A 120 1.71 8.88 8.02
C THR A 120 2.16 7.55 7.43
N ALA A 121 3.44 7.21 7.57
CA ALA A 121 3.97 5.88 7.27
C ALA A 121 4.00 5.01 8.52
N TRP A 122 3.78 3.73 8.29
CA TRP A 122 3.86 2.66 9.25
C TRP A 122 4.71 1.55 8.66
N ARG A 123 5.42 0.85 9.53
CA ARG A 123 6.20 -0.33 9.15
C ARG A 123 5.93 -1.49 10.09
N LYS A 124 5.90 -2.69 9.51
CA LYS A 124 5.93 -3.95 10.23
C LYS A 124 7.05 -4.80 9.64
N LYS A 125 8.06 -5.11 10.44
CA LYS A 125 9.13 -6.01 10.02
C LYS A 125 8.64 -7.45 10.08
N ILE A 126 9.11 -8.24 9.12
CA ILE A 126 8.90 -9.68 9.09
C ILE A 126 10.27 -10.33 9.14
N VAL A 127 10.60 -10.85 10.32
CA VAL A 127 11.93 -11.31 10.73
C VAL A 127 11.99 -12.85 10.77
N SER A 128 10.85 -13.54 10.79
CA SER A 128 10.82 -15.01 10.82
C SER A 128 9.71 -15.60 9.95
N ARG A 129 9.64 -16.94 9.93
CA ARG A 129 8.58 -17.72 9.26
C ARG A 129 7.22 -17.63 9.97
N GLN A 130 7.08 -16.80 11.01
CA GLN A 130 5.82 -16.56 11.72
C GLN A 130 5.46 -15.07 11.75
N PRO A 131 5.21 -14.44 10.58
CA PRO A 131 4.96 -12.99 10.43
C PRO A 131 3.86 -12.41 11.34
N TRP A 132 2.94 -13.24 11.81
CA TRP A 132 1.84 -12.85 12.71
C TRP A 132 2.24 -12.79 14.20
N LYS A 133 3.33 -13.46 14.63
CA LYS A 133 3.82 -13.40 16.02
C LYS A 133 4.79 -12.25 16.29
N GLU A 134 5.07 -11.45 15.28
CA GLU A 134 6.16 -10.48 15.28
C GLU A 134 5.68 -9.04 15.49
N GLU A 135 6.64 -8.13 15.71
CA GLU A 135 6.52 -6.71 16.08
C GLU A 135 5.20 -6.05 15.68
N GLN A 136 4.58 -5.33 16.63
CA GLN A 136 3.42 -4.49 16.35
C GLN A 136 3.77 -3.47 15.25
N TRP A 137 2.76 -2.90 14.59
CA TRP A 137 3.00 -1.79 13.68
C TRP A 137 3.74 -0.67 14.39
N HIS A 138 4.84 -0.22 13.79
CA HIS A 138 5.59 0.93 14.27
C HIS A 138 5.30 2.12 13.37
N GLN A 139 4.84 3.22 13.96
CA GLN A 139 4.77 4.49 13.24
C GLN A 139 6.18 4.92 12.84
N GLY A 140 6.35 5.22 11.56
CA GLY A 140 7.58 5.77 10.99
C GLY A 140 7.47 7.28 10.87
N CYS A 141 7.55 7.77 9.63
CA CYS A 141 7.56 9.19 9.32
C CYS A 141 6.13 9.77 9.25
N GLU A 142 5.99 11.04 9.64
CA GLU A 142 4.78 11.85 9.46
C GLU A 142 5.13 13.09 8.64
N LEU A 143 4.28 13.39 7.66
CA LEU A 143 4.39 14.56 6.81
C LEU A 143 3.08 15.34 6.82
N ARG A 144 3.11 16.59 7.30
CA ARG A 144 1.99 17.52 7.11
C ARG A 144 2.19 18.27 5.82
N SER A 145 1.12 18.52 5.08
CA SER A 145 1.20 19.30 3.84
C SER A 145 1.86 20.66 4.06
N SER A 146 1.58 21.32 5.19
CA SER A 146 2.19 22.60 5.60
C SER A 146 3.70 22.56 5.82
N ASP A 147 4.26 21.39 6.13
CA ASP A 147 5.72 21.24 6.32
C ASP A 147 6.47 21.43 4.99
N VAL A 148 5.76 21.34 3.86
CA VAL A 148 6.30 21.48 2.51
C VAL A 148 5.69 22.68 1.81
N SER A 149 6.35 23.83 1.96
CA SER A 149 5.95 25.08 1.33
C SER A 149 6.71 25.41 0.03
N VAL A 150 7.46 24.43 -0.49
CA VAL A 150 8.26 24.59 -1.71
C VAL A 150 7.38 24.49 -2.96
N LEU A 151 7.69 25.33 -3.95
CA LEU A 151 7.21 25.25 -5.32
C LEU A 151 8.30 24.58 -6.17
N LEU A 152 8.01 23.42 -6.73
CA LEU A 152 8.93 22.66 -7.58
C LEU A 152 8.34 22.59 -9.00
N PRO A 153 9.05 23.00 -10.07
CA PRO A 153 8.53 22.87 -11.43
C PRO A 153 8.23 21.39 -11.76
N PRO A 154 7.11 21.07 -12.43
CA PRO A 154 6.16 21.96 -13.10
C PRO A 154 4.88 22.27 -12.29
N LEU A 155 4.94 22.24 -10.94
CA LEU A 155 3.75 22.51 -10.12
C LEU A 155 3.24 23.95 -10.30
N PRO A 156 1.92 24.19 -10.30
CA PRO A 156 1.35 25.52 -10.49
C PRO A 156 1.31 26.35 -9.19
N ARG A 157 1.37 25.68 -8.02
CA ARG A 157 1.33 26.28 -6.69
C ARG A 157 2.21 25.49 -5.72
N PRO A 158 2.61 26.09 -4.58
CA PRO A 158 3.27 25.36 -3.50
C PRO A 158 2.48 24.12 -3.09
N PHE A 159 3.20 23.04 -2.75
CA PHE A 159 2.60 21.72 -2.52
C PHE A 159 1.45 21.71 -1.51
N HIS A 160 1.57 22.46 -0.41
CA HIS A 160 0.53 22.53 0.62
C HIS A 160 -0.81 23.09 0.13
N MET A 161 -0.83 23.81 -1.01
CA MET A 161 -2.03 24.36 -1.63
C MET A 161 -2.71 23.38 -2.60
N LEU A 162 -2.04 22.29 -2.99
CA LEU A 162 -2.56 21.32 -3.94
C LEU A 162 -3.47 20.30 -3.28
N MET A 163 -4.43 19.79 -4.05
CA MET A 163 -5.24 18.63 -3.68
C MET A 163 -4.45 17.37 -3.99
N THR A 164 -3.98 16.69 -2.96
CA THR A 164 -3.18 15.48 -3.12
C THR A 164 -3.96 14.22 -2.76
N GLY A 165 -3.50 13.07 -3.24
CA GLY A 165 -4.01 11.77 -2.83
C GLY A 165 -3.37 10.68 -3.67
N HIS A 166 -4.00 9.52 -3.69
CA HIS A 166 -3.49 8.33 -4.35
C HIS A 166 -2.01 8.06 -4.00
N PRO A 167 -1.70 7.87 -2.70
CA PRO A 167 -0.34 7.56 -2.30
C PRO A 167 0.11 6.25 -2.95
N VAL A 168 1.36 6.22 -3.37
CA VAL A 168 2.03 5.00 -3.84
C VAL A 168 3.40 4.93 -3.20
N ILE A 169 3.65 3.86 -2.45
CA ILE A 169 4.91 3.66 -1.71
C ILE A 169 6.02 3.28 -2.70
N SER A 170 7.19 3.92 -2.57
CA SER A 170 8.39 3.51 -3.29
C SER A 170 8.84 2.11 -2.88
N LEU A 171 9.13 1.25 -3.86
CA LEU A 171 9.56 -0.13 -3.62
C LEU A 171 11.07 -0.27 -3.35
N ARG A 172 11.81 0.86 -3.35
CA ARG A 172 13.28 0.95 -3.18
C ARG A 172 13.73 0.86 -1.72
N GLY A 173 12.81 0.90 -0.76
CA GLY A 173 13.14 0.88 0.66
C GLY A 173 13.31 2.24 1.33
N ASP A 174 13.45 3.28 0.53
CA ASP A 174 13.43 4.67 0.98
C ASP A 174 12.08 5.07 1.59
N ASP A 175 12.03 6.24 2.21
CA ASP A 175 10.80 6.80 2.80
C ASP A 175 10.07 7.72 1.81
N VAL A 176 10.15 7.41 0.51
CA VAL A 176 9.51 8.17 -0.57
C VAL A 176 8.11 7.65 -0.85
N VAL A 177 7.16 8.58 -0.94
CA VAL A 177 5.78 8.32 -1.37
C VAL A 177 5.44 9.21 -2.56
N TYR A 178 4.88 8.62 -3.59
CA TYR A 178 4.37 9.32 -4.76
C TYR A 178 2.91 9.69 -4.55
N LEU A 179 2.54 10.93 -4.84
CA LEU A 179 1.19 11.45 -4.69
C LEU A 179 0.69 12.07 -5.98
N MET A 180 -0.53 11.75 -6.37
CA MET A 180 -1.25 12.52 -7.37
C MET A 180 -1.61 13.87 -6.76
N SER A 181 -1.35 14.94 -7.49
CA SER A 181 -1.62 16.31 -7.07
C SER A 181 -2.37 17.05 -8.18
N LYS A 182 -3.41 17.81 -7.81
CA LYS A 182 -4.17 18.68 -8.71
C LYS A 182 -4.38 20.04 -8.04
N GLU A 183 -4.49 21.11 -8.82
CA GLU A 183 -4.88 22.43 -8.27
C GLU A 183 -6.35 22.41 -7.86
N SER A 184 -7.22 21.91 -8.74
CA SER A 184 -8.62 21.61 -8.47
C SER A 184 -8.97 20.18 -8.91
N LEU A 185 -9.90 19.53 -8.20
CA LEU A 185 -10.35 18.17 -8.53
C LEU A 185 -11.04 18.07 -9.90
N ARG A 186 -11.44 19.20 -10.49
CA ARG A 186 -12.13 19.25 -11.79
C ARG A 186 -11.18 19.50 -12.96
N ASP A 187 -9.91 19.79 -12.68
CA ASP A 187 -8.95 20.16 -13.72
C ASP A 187 -8.58 18.95 -14.56
N ASP A 188 -8.19 19.17 -15.80
CA ASP A 188 -7.69 18.16 -16.72
C ASP A 188 -6.16 17.98 -16.64
N THR A 189 -5.50 18.74 -15.77
CA THR A 189 -4.08 18.61 -15.43
C THR A 189 -3.90 17.94 -14.07
N ALA A 190 -2.79 17.24 -13.91
CA ALA A 190 -2.37 16.66 -12.63
C ALA A 190 -0.86 16.44 -12.65
N TRP A 191 -0.28 16.25 -11.48
CA TRP A 191 1.13 15.96 -11.30
C TRP A 191 1.32 14.75 -10.41
N VAL A 192 2.32 13.93 -10.70
CA VAL A 192 2.83 12.95 -9.73
C VAL A 192 4.00 13.60 -9.01
N VAL A 193 3.92 13.67 -7.70
CA VAL A 193 4.92 14.31 -6.84
C VAL A 193 5.55 13.26 -5.95
N ALA A 194 6.87 13.12 -6.03
CA ALA A 194 7.65 12.28 -5.14
C ALA A 194 8.00 13.08 -3.87
N VAL A 195 7.60 12.57 -2.72
CA VAL A 195 7.84 13.23 -1.42
C VAL A 195 8.66 12.32 -0.52
N ASP A 196 9.81 12.83 -0.08
CA ASP A 196 10.59 12.20 0.98
C ASP A 196 9.95 12.52 2.33
N MET A 197 9.38 11.50 2.96
CA MET A 197 8.68 11.70 4.22
C MET A 197 9.61 11.87 5.41
N ARG A 198 10.88 11.44 5.31
CA ARG A 198 11.86 11.56 6.39
C ARG A 198 12.47 12.96 6.42
N SER A 199 12.92 13.46 5.28
CA SER A 199 13.46 14.82 5.17
C SER A 199 12.37 15.88 5.02
N LYS A 200 11.11 15.47 4.82
CA LYS A 200 9.95 16.34 4.59
C LYS A 200 10.16 17.28 3.40
N SER A 201 10.57 16.72 2.27
CA SER A 201 10.91 17.49 1.06
C SER A 201 10.36 16.87 -0.22
N LEU A 202 10.10 17.69 -1.22
CA LEU A 202 9.79 17.22 -2.58
C LEU A 202 11.09 16.80 -3.27
N GLN A 203 11.11 15.60 -3.86
CA GLN A 203 12.24 15.14 -4.65
C GLN A 203 12.05 15.44 -6.13
N GLU A 204 10.83 15.23 -6.63
CA GLU A 204 10.50 15.38 -8.04
C GLU A 204 9.01 15.67 -8.21
N ALA A 205 8.66 16.38 -9.28
CA ALA A 205 7.29 16.49 -9.76
C ALA A 205 7.29 16.32 -11.28
N VAL A 206 6.35 15.52 -11.78
CA VAL A 206 6.16 15.31 -13.22
C VAL A 206 4.71 15.53 -13.56
N GLU A 207 4.44 16.12 -14.73
CA GLU A 207 3.08 16.23 -15.23
C GLU A 207 2.54 14.84 -15.59
N PHE A 208 1.31 14.57 -15.15
CA PHE A 208 0.62 13.33 -15.42
C PHE A 208 -0.25 13.47 -16.67
N GLY A 209 0.24 12.94 -17.80
CA GLY A 209 -0.45 13.05 -19.09
C GLY A 209 -1.82 12.36 -19.19
N GLY A 210 -2.21 11.54 -18.19
CA GLY A 210 -3.53 10.89 -18.15
C GLY A 210 -4.62 11.72 -17.47
N ALA A 211 -4.30 12.93 -17.00
CA ALA A 211 -5.18 13.71 -16.13
C ALA A 211 -6.54 14.06 -16.75
N ALA A 212 -6.61 14.34 -18.05
CA ALA A 212 -7.85 14.64 -18.77
C ALA A 212 -8.86 13.47 -18.77
N ARG A 213 -8.42 12.25 -18.43
CA ARG A 213 -9.27 11.04 -18.33
C ARG A 213 -9.64 10.69 -16.89
N SER A 214 -9.25 11.52 -15.92
CA SER A 214 -9.47 11.28 -14.49
C SER A 214 -10.34 12.37 -13.87
N ILE A 215 -11.39 11.98 -13.18
CA ILE A 215 -12.20 12.89 -12.35
C ILE A 215 -11.64 12.85 -10.93
N GLY A 216 -11.30 14.01 -10.36
CA GLY A 216 -10.72 14.09 -9.02
C GLY A 216 -9.40 13.36 -8.89
N ILE A 217 -9.16 12.79 -7.70
CA ILE A 217 -8.07 11.86 -7.46
C ILE A 217 -8.58 10.45 -7.71
N SER A 218 -7.95 9.72 -8.62
CA SER A 218 -8.36 8.37 -9.02
C SER A 218 -7.16 7.44 -9.15
N ARG A 219 -7.43 6.13 -9.23
CA ARG A 219 -6.41 5.10 -9.41
C ARG A 219 -5.88 5.10 -10.83
N THR A 220 -4.90 5.94 -11.13
CA THR A 220 -4.37 6.10 -12.49
C THR A 220 -2.97 5.51 -12.70
N TYR A 221 -2.25 5.20 -11.62
CA TYR A 221 -0.96 4.52 -11.68
C TYR A 221 -0.84 3.50 -10.53
N ILE A 222 0.05 2.53 -10.67
CA ILE A 222 0.31 1.51 -9.67
C ILE A 222 1.82 1.35 -9.46
N GLN A 223 2.21 0.90 -8.28
CA GLN A 223 3.58 0.46 -8.06
C GLN A 223 3.89 -0.77 -8.92
N SER A 224 5.10 -0.80 -9.49
CA SER A 224 5.64 -1.97 -10.16
C SER A 224 7.13 -2.06 -9.88
N ARG A 225 7.65 -3.28 -9.71
CA ARG A 225 9.09 -3.53 -9.83
C ARG A 225 9.38 -3.86 -11.27
N MET A 226 10.10 -2.98 -11.94
CA MET A 226 10.81 -3.35 -13.16
C MET A 226 12.21 -3.79 -12.72
N ASP A 227 12.39 -5.09 -12.55
CA ASP A 227 13.74 -5.64 -12.50
C ASP A 227 14.29 -5.53 -13.93
N LEU A 228 15.21 -4.59 -14.15
CA LEU A 228 15.98 -4.61 -15.39
C LEU A 228 16.77 -5.92 -15.38
N TRP A 229 16.40 -6.83 -16.28
CA TRP A 229 17.21 -8.00 -16.57
C TRP A 229 18.55 -7.52 -17.13
N SER A 230 19.59 -7.46 -16.29
CA SER A 230 20.96 -7.38 -16.77
C SER A 230 21.29 -8.74 -17.39
N SER A 231 21.48 -8.77 -18.70
CA SER A 231 21.88 -9.96 -19.45
C SER A 231 23.36 -10.29 -19.23
N GLU A 232 23.79 -10.44 -17.99
CA GLU A 232 25.14 -10.85 -17.65
C GLU A 232 25.06 -11.76 -16.43
N ASP A 233 24.73 -13.03 -16.66
CA ASP A 233 25.34 -14.16 -15.96
C ASP A 233 24.72 -15.47 -16.47
N HIS A 234 25.41 -16.08 -17.44
CA HIS A 234 25.28 -17.50 -17.72
C HIS A 234 26.64 -18.13 -17.42
N PRO A 235 26.78 -18.92 -16.34
CA PRO A 235 27.93 -19.81 -16.23
C PRO A 235 27.81 -20.89 -17.32
N ARG A 236 28.87 -21.03 -18.11
CA ARG A 236 29.05 -22.18 -19.01
C ARG A 236 29.29 -23.45 -18.21
#